data_AF-A0A397NDZ0-F1
#
_entry.id   AF-A0A397NDZ0-F1
#
_cell.length_a   1.000
_cell.length_b   1.000
_cell.length_c   1.000
_cell.angle_alpha   90.00
_cell.angle_beta   90.00
_cell.angle_gamma   90.00
#
_symmetry.space_group_name_H-M   'P 1'
#
loop_
_entity.id
_entity.type
_entity.pdbx_description
1 polymer ?
#
loop_
_entity_poly.entity_id
_entity_poly.type
_entity_poly.pdbx_seq_one_letter_code
_entity_poly.pdbx_strand_id
1 'polypeptide(L)'
;MDASTARTLNMRLRVAAAGGPAEWARLFGGTRWAQPQVSQWISESNPKSIGHRLARDLESVMQLPHGTLDRVDQDGDVSLQSQSTGLDFAKMSAAVKVLSHYLELVGDPPEWIYDPVLLETAFMVVDEFGQPSAPDNVLDLTKLLARRIREAKDDSHATRGARTAVGR
;
A
#
# COMPACT_ATOMS: atom_id res chain seq x y z
N MET A 1 12.08 -3.79 -23.79
CA MET A 1 11.93 -4.99 -22.94
C MET A 1 11.49 -6.14 -23.82
N ASP A 2 12.07 -7.34 -23.69
CA ASP A 2 11.65 -8.50 -24.49
C ASP A 2 10.40 -9.17 -23.90
N ALA A 3 9.64 -9.90 -24.73
CA ALA A 3 8.38 -10.52 -24.33
C ALA A 3 8.54 -11.58 -23.23
N SER A 4 9.67 -12.28 -23.16
CA SER A 4 9.95 -13.22 -22.06
C SER A 4 10.16 -12.48 -20.74
N THR A 5 10.88 -11.36 -20.75
CA THR A 5 11.05 -10.52 -19.56
C THR A 5 9.72 -9.94 -19.10
N ALA A 6 8.87 -9.48 -20.03
CA ALA A 6 7.53 -8.99 -19.71
C ALA A 6 6.66 -10.07 -19.04
N ARG A 7 6.70 -11.31 -19.55
CA ARG A 7 5.98 -12.45 -18.95
C ARG A 7 6.47 -12.76 -17.55
N THR A 8 7.79 -12.80 -17.34
CA THR A 8 8.38 -13.06 -16.03
C THR A 8 7.94 -12.01 -15.00
N LEU A 9 7.99 -10.73 -15.37
CA LEU A 9 7.55 -9.65 -14.49
C LEU A 9 6.05 -9.76 -14.18
N ASN A 10 5.21 -9.87 -15.21
CA ASN A 10 3.76 -10.03 -15.05
C ASN A 10 3.38 -11.26 -14.21
N MET A 11 4.17 -12.34 -14.31
CA MET A 11 4.00 -13.54 -13.49
C MET A 11 4.39 -13.27 -12.03
N ARG A 12 5.52 -12.59 -11.79
CA ARG A 12 5.96 -12.21 -10.43
C ARG A 12 4.89 -11.40 -9.71
N LEU A 13 4.31 -10.42 -10.41
CA LEU A 13 3.22 -9.59 -9.91
C LEU A 13 2.01 -10.42 -9.45
N ARG A 14 1.58 -11.38 -10.26
CA ARG A 14 0.42 -12.23 -9.99
C ARG A 14 0.69 -13.26 -8.90
N VAL A 15 1.90 -13.79 -8.84
CA VAL A 15 2.31 -14.70 -7.77
C VAL A 15 2.38 -13.95 -6.43
N ALA A 16 2.87 -12.71 -6.42
CA ALA A 16 2.86 -11.86 -5.23
C ALA A 16 1.44 -11.56 -4.76
N ALA A 17 0.54 -11.16 -5.67
CA ALA A 17 -0.87 -10.90 -5.35
C ALA A 17 -1.62 -12.14 -4.82
N ALA A 18 -1.19 -13.34 -5.21
CA ALA A 18 -1.72 -14.59 -4.67
C ALA A 18 -1.16 -14.95 -3.28
N GLY A 19 -0.22 -14.18 -2.71
CA GLY A 19 0.44 -14.51 -1.43
C GLY A 19 1.72 -15.34 -1.57
N GLY A 20 2.26 -15.45 -2.79
CA GLY A 20 3.54 -16.11 -3.09
C GLY A 20 3.41 -17.43 -3.85
N PRO A 21 4.56 -18.07 -4.20
CA PRO A 21 4.59 -19.24 -5.08
C PRO A 21 3.82 -20.46 -4.58
N ALA A 22 3.77 -20.65 -3.26
CA ALA A 22 3.05 -21.76 -2.64
C ALA A 22 1.54 -21.60 -2.81
N GLU A 23 1.05 -20.40 -2.52
CA GLU A 23 -0.38 -20.10 -2.57
C GLU A 23 -0.86 -19.98 -4.01
N TRP A 24 -0.06 -19.42 -4.91
CA TRP A 24 -0.35 -19.46 -6.35
C TRP A 24 -0.46 -20.90 -6.88
N ALA A 25 0.48 -21.78 -6.50
CA ALA A 25 0.42 -23.19 -6.91
C ALA A 25 -0.81 -23.92 -6.33
N ARG A 26 -1.25 -23.55 -5.12
CA ARG A 26 -2.47 -24.08 -4.51
C ARG A 26 -3.73 -23.64 -5.25
N LEU A 27 -3.81 -22.38 -5.64
CA LEU A 27 -4.99 -21.79 -6.28
C LEU A 27 -5.10 -22.14 -7.77
N PHE A 28 -3.97 -22.10 -8.49
CA PHE A 28 -3.93 -22.20 -9.95
C PHE A 28 -3.10 -23.39 -10.45
N GLY A 29 -2.10 -23.82 -9.67
CA GLY A 29 -1.16 -24.87 -10.09
C GLY A 29 -1.81 -26.25 -10.24
N GLY A 30 -2.78 -26.58 -9.38
CA GLY A 30 -3.46 -27.88 -9.39
C GLY A 30 -2.45 -29.04 -9.43
N THR A 31 -2.59 -29.95 -10.39
CA THR A 31 -1.62 -31.03 -10.66
C THR A 31 -0.59 -30.68 -11.73
N ARG A 32 -0.70 -29.50 -12.36
CA ARG A 32 0.11 -29.10 -13.51
C ARG A 32 1.42 -28.43 -13.10
N TRP A 33 1.37 -27.60 -12.07
CA TRP A 33 2.51 -26.80 -11.63
C TRP A 33 2.63 -26.77 -10.11
N ALA A 34 3.79 -27.18 -9.62
CA ALA A 34 4.10 -27.17 -8.19
C ALA A 34 4.86 -25.89 -7.78
N GLN A 35 4.83 -25.57 -6.49
CA GLN A 35 5.50 -24.41 -5.89
C GLN A 35 6.98 -24.22 -6.31
N PRO A 36 7.81 -25.27 -6.42
CA PRO A 36 9.21 -25.10 -6.86
C PRO A 36 9.31 -24.61 -8.31
N GLN A 37 8.40 -25.07 -9.18
CA GLN A 37 8.36 -24.67 -10.58
C GLN A 37 7.92 -23.21 -10.73
N VAL A 38 6.95 -22.77 -9.93
CA VAL A 38 6.50 -21.38 -9.89
C VAL A 38 7.60 -20.46 -9.38
N SER A 39 8.31 -20.87 -8.33
CA SER A 39 9.46 -20.13 -7.78
C SER A 39 10.59 -19.95 -8.80
N GLN A 40 10.83 -20.95 -9.65
CA GLN A 40 11.83 -20.85 -10.72
C GLN A 40 11.46 -19.81 -11.79
N TRP A 41 10.18 -19.65 -12.11
CA TRP A 41 9.75 -18.66 -13.10
C TRP A 41 9.92 -17.23 -12.61
N ILE A 42 9.69 -16.99 -11.30
CA ILE A 42 9.72 -15.66 -10.72
C ILE A 42 11.04 -15.30 -10.02
N SER A 43 12.03 -16.19 -10.04
CA SER A 43 13.33 -15.99 -9.38
C SER A 43 13.97 -14.65 -9.76
N GLU A 44 14.51 -13.94 -8.77
CA GLU A 44 15.15 -12.64 -8.98
C GLU A 44 16.52 -12.76 -9.64
N SER A 45 17.27 -13.83 -9.32
CA SER A 45 18.64 -14.01 -9.79
C SER A 45 18.72 -14.72 -11.12
N ASN A 46 17.84 -15.72 -11.36
CA ASN A 46 17.85 -16.49 -12.60
C ASN A 46 16.45 -17.05 -12.92
N PRO A 47 15.54 -16.22 -13.44
CA PRO A 47 14.20 -16.68 -13.79
C PRO A 47 14.24 -17.62 -14.99
N LYS A 48 13.58 -18.77 -14.88
CA LYS A 48 13.35 -19.66 -16.01
C LYS A 48 12.38 -18.99 -16.98
N SER A 49 12.78 -18.87 -18.25
CA SER A 49 12.00 -18.15 -19.27
C SER A 49 10.61 -18.76 -19.47
N ILE A 50 9.61 -17.87 -19.54
CA ILE A 50 8.22 -18.24 -19.80
C ILE A 50 7.98 -18.19 -21.31
N GLY A 51 7.92 -19.36 -21.93
CA GLY A 51 7.62 -19.51 -23.36
C GLY A 51 6.17 -19.14 -23.68
N HIS A 52 5.88 -18.87 -24.97
CA HIS A 52 4.56 -18.44 -25.43
C HIS A 52 3.44 -19.42 -25.04
N ARG A 53 3.62 -20.74 -25.25
CA ARG A 53 2.60 -21.74 -24.89
C ARG A 53 2.29 -21.74 -23.40
N LEU A 54 3.33 -21.71 -22.57
CA LEU A 54 3.18 -21.63 -21.12
C LEU A 54 2.46 -20.34 -20.71
N ALA A 55 2.77 -19.21 -21.34
CA ALA A 55 2.06 -17.96 -21.06
C ALA A 55 0.56 -18.05 -21.37
N ARG A 56 0.18 -18.68 -22.49
CA ARG A 56 -1.24 -18.91 -22.84
C ARG A 56 -1.94 -19.85 -21.85
N ASP A 57 -1.28 -20.93 -21.45
CA ASP A 57 -1.82 -21.86 -20.45
C ASP A 57 -2.02 -21.17 -19.09
N LEU A 58 -1.05 -20.34 -18.68
CA LEU A 58 -1.10 -19.54 -17.46
C LEU A 58 -2.26 -18.52 -17.51
N GLU A 59 -2.43 -17.81 -18.63
CA GLU A 59 -3.56 -16.89 -18.83
C GLU A 59 -4.89 -17.63 -18.75
N SER A 60 -5.02 -18.80 -19.39
CA SER A 60 -6.25 -19.58 -19.36
C SER A 60 -6.61 -20.04 -17.94
N VAL A 61 -5.62 -20.48 -17.15
CA VAL A 61 -5.85 -20.99 -15.79
C VAL A 61 -6.18 -19.85 -14.82
N MET A 62 -5.54 -18.69 -14.99
CA MET A 62 -5.84 -17.48 -14.22
C MET A 62 -7.06 -16.71 -14.76
N GLN A 63 -7.74 -17.22 -15.80
CA GLN A 63 -8.87 -16.58 -16.47
C GLN A 63 -8.57 -15.15 -16.96
N LEU A 64 -7.35 -14.93 -17.43
CA LEU A 64 -6.89 -13.64 -17.95
C LEU A 64 -7.19 -13.52 -19.46
N PRO A 65 -7.37 -12.29 -19.96
CA PRO A 65 -7.39 -12.04 -21.40
C PRO A 65 -6.11 -12.53 -22.08
N HIS A 66 -6.26 -13.09 -23.27
CA HIS A 66 -5.13 -13.56 -24.08
C HIS A 66 -4.11 -12.43 -24.33
N GLY A 67 -2.82 -12.71 -24.19
CA GLY A 67 -1.77 -11.71 -24.41
C GLY A 67 -1.48 -10.83 -23.20
N THR A 68 -2.19 -10.99 -22.09
CA THR A 68 -1.99 -10.20 -20.86
C THR A 68 -0.55 -10.30 -20.33
N LEU A 69 0.06 -11.48 -20.37
CA LEU A 69 1.43 -11.67 -19.90
C LEU A 69 2.49 -11.09 -20.86
N ASP A 70 2.15 -10.85 -22.13
CA ASP A 70 3.07 -10.25 -23.11
C ASP A 70 3.12 -8.72 -23.04
N ARG A 71 2.14 -8.08 -22.38
CA ARG A 71 2.03 -6.63 -22.33
C ARG A 71 3.06 -6.04 -21.36
N VAL A 72 3.83 -5.09 -21.86
CA VAL A 72 4.80 -4.30 -21.06
C VAL A 72 4.07 -3.19 -20.29
N ASP A 73 2.96 -2.70 -20.83
CA ASP A 73 2.09 -1.67 -20.25
C ASP A 73 0.85 -2.29 -19.60
N GLN A 74 0.97 -2.76 -18.36
CA GLN A 74 -0.14 -2.57 -17.44
C GLN A 74 0.09 -1.27 -16.68
N ASP A 75 -0.13 -0.16 -17.40
CA ASP A 75 -0.60 1.09 -16.80
C ASP A 75 -1.79 0.76 -15.88
N GLY A 76 -1.61 0.90 -14.58
CA GLY A 76 -2.60 1.58 -13.74
C GLY A 76 -3.65 0.79 -12.97
N ASP A 77 -3.89 -0.51 -13.15
CA ASP A 77 -4.97 -1.17 -12.36
C ASP A 77 -4.85 -2.70 -12.24
N VAL A 78 -3.75 -3.19 -11.66
CA VAL A 78 -3.79 -4.47 -10.95
C VAL A 78 -3.11 -4.25 -9.62
N SER A 79 -3.94 -3.99 -8.62
CA SER A 79 -3.64 -3.88 -7.20
C SER A 79 -2.65 -4.96 -6.74
N LEU A 80 -1.36 -4.62 -6.81
CA LEU A 80 -0.28 -5.34 -6.15
C LEU A 80 -0.35 -5.05 -4.67
N GLN A 81 -1.26 -5.74 -3.99
CA GLN A 81 -1.11 -6.02 -2.58
C GLN A 81 0.10 -6.94 -2.38
N SER A 82 1.29 -6.36 -2.39
CA SER A 82 2.45 -6.87 -1.67
C SER A 82 3.56 -5.81 -1.64
N GLN A 83 3.44 -4.92 -0.66
CA GLN A 83 4.53 -4.61 0.27
C GLN A 83 5.88 -4.25 -0.36
N SER A 84 5.88 -3.24 -1.22
CA SER A 84 7.01 -2.33 -1.28
C SER A 84 6.50 -0.91 -1.10
N THR A 85 7.01 -0.28 -0.05
CA THR A 85 6.86 1.08 0.42
C THR A 85 7.13 2.11 -0.68
N GLY A 86 6.28 2.16 -1.70
CA GLY A 86 6.02 3.35 -2.47
C GLY A 86 4.93 4.09 -1.74
N LEU A 87 5.21 5.32 -1.30
CA LEU A 87 4.24 6.24 -0.71
C LEU A 87 2.83 6.00 -1.30
N ASP A 88 1.89 5.57 -0.48
CA ASP A 88 0.48 5.50 -0.87
C ASP A 88 0.01 6.95 -1.07
N PHE A 89 0.19 7.46 -2.28
CA PHE A 89 -0.03 8.86 -2.63
C PHE A 89 -1.49 9.25 -2.39
N ALA A 90 -2.41 8.29 -2.51
CA ALA A 90 -3.81 8.50 -2.17
C ALA A 90 -3.97 8.72 -0.65
N LYS A 91 -3.34 7.88 0.18
CA LYS A 91 -3.33 8.08 1.64
C LYS A 91 -2.60 9.36 2.07
N MET A 92 -1.51 9.73 1.41
CA MET A 92 -0.83 10.99 1.69
C MET A 92 -1.66 12.20 1.29
N SER A 93 -2.26 12.19 0.09
CA SER A 93 -3.17 13.26 -0.34
C SER A 93 -4.37 13.38 0.60
N ALA A 94 -4.89 12.25 1.09
CA ALA A 94 -5.94 12.21 2.09
C ALA A 94 -5.48 12.80 3.43
N ALA A 95 -4.30 12.42 3.93
CA ALA A 95 -3.74 12.92 5.18
C ALA A 95 -3.53 14.43 5.14
N VAL A 96 -2.97 14.94 4.04
CA VAL A 96 -2.79 16.38 3.79
C VAL A 96 -4.13 17.10 3.79
N LYS A 97 -5.15 16.57 3.10
CA LYS A 97 -6.51 17.18 3.08
C LYS A 97 -7.16 17.20 4.47
N VAL A 98 -7.06 16.11 5.23
CA VAL A 98 -7.62 16.02 6.59
C VAL A 98 -6.89 17.00 7.52
N LEU A 99 -5.56 17.11 7.39
CA LEU A 99 -4.75 18.05 8.16
C LEU A 99 -5.05 19.51 7.79
N SER A 100 -5.15 19.85 6.50
CA SER A 100 -5.59 21.17 6.03
C SER A 100 -6.92 21.56 6.65
N HIS A 101 -7.90 20.66 6.59
CA HIS A 101 -9.23 20.93 7.10
C HIS A 101 -9.25 21.07 8.63
N TYR A 102 -8.42 20.30 9.33
CA TYR A 102 -8.21 20.44 10.77
C TYR A 102 -7.62 21.81 11.14
N LEU A 103 -6.57 22.25 10.44
CA LEU A 103 -5.91 23.54 10.70
C LEU A 103 -6.86 24.71 10.42
N GLU A 104 -7.65 24.63 9.35
CA GLU A 104 -8.72 25.61 9.05
C GLU A 104 -9.75 25.68 10.19
N LEU A 105 -10.13 24.55 10.78
CA LEU A 105 -11.14 24.48 11.83
C LEU A 105 -10.61 24.97 13.19
N VAL A 106 -9.34 24.70 13.49
CA VAL A 106 -8.69 25.16 14.74
C VAL A 106 -8.20 26.61 14.63
N GLY A 107 -8.09 27.15 13.42
CA GLY A 107 -7.54 28.48 13.15
C GLY A 107 -6.02 28.52 13.23
N ASP A 108 -5.36 27.37 13.12
CA ASP A 108 -3.91 27.25 13.18
C ASP A 108 -3.28 27.57 11.79
N PRO A 109 -2.02 28.02 11.76
CA PRO A 109 -1.36 28.42 10.52
C PRO A 109 -1.22 27.25 9.52
N PRO A 110 -1.43 27.48 8.22
CA PRO A 110 -1.31 26.43 7.20
C PRO A 110 0.12 25.90 7.03
N GLU A 111 1.14 26.59 7.56
CA GLU A 111 2.52 26.11 7.58
C GLU A 111 2.70 24.86 8.46
N TRP A 112 1.79 24.60 9.40
CA TRP A 112 1.80 23.41 10.26
C TRP A 112 1.45 22.13 9.50
N ILE A 113 1.01 22.25 8.24
CA ILE A 113 0.82 21.09 7.36
C ILE A 113 2.13 20.37 7.05
N TYR A 114 3.27 21.05 7.20
CA TYR A 114 4.61 20.48 7.02
C TYR A 114 5.19 19.93 8.33
N ASP A 115 4.49 20.06 9.46
CA ASP A 115 4.94 19.47 10.71
C ASP A 115 4.94 17.94 10.57
N PRO A 116 6.10 17.28 10.70
CA PRO A 116 6.21 15.84 10.48
C PRO A 116 5.35 15.04 11.47
N VAL A 117 5.14 15.53 12.69
CA VAL A 117 4.34 14.85 13.72
C VAL A 117 2.86 14.94 13.40
N LEU A 118 2.38 16.12 12.97
CA LEU A 118 0.98 16.30 12.59
C LEU A 118 0.64 15.53 11.31
N LEU A 119 1.56 15.53 10.34
CA LEU A 119 1.39 14.81 9.09
C LEU A 119 1.42 13.29 9.29
N GLU A 120 2.31 12.79 10.15
CA GLU A 120 2.33 11.37 10.55
C GLU A 120 1.03 10.99 11.28
N THR A 121 0.53 11.85 12.18
CA THR A 121 -0.73 11.61 12.91
C THR A 121 -1.92 11.57 11.95
N ALA A 122 -1.99 12.51 11.01
CA ALA A 122 -3.03 12.53 9.97
C ALA A 122 -2.95 11.29 9.07
N PHE A 123 -1.74 10.85 8.73
CA PHE A 123 -1.54 9.62 7.95
C PHE A 123 -2.00 8.38 8.70
N MET A 124 -1.68 8.24 9.99
CA MET A 124 -2.16 7.13 10.82
C MET A 124 -3.69 7.08 10.90
N VAL A 125 -4.37 8.23 11.03
CA VAL A 125 -5.84 8.29 11.09
C VAL A 125 -6.46 7.85 9.75
N VAL A 126 -5.86 8.24 8.62
CA VAL A 126 -6.31 7.81 7.29
C VAL A 126 -6.03 6.31 7.07
N ASP A 127 -4.89 5.81 7.53
CA ASP A 127 -4.50 4.42 7.41
C ASP A 127 -5.42 3.50 8.23
N GLU A 128 -5.73 3.88 9.47
CA GLU A 128 -6.64 3.15 10.38
C GLU A 128 -8.07 3.07 9.84
N PHE A 129 -8.52 4.10 9.10
CA PHE A 129 -9.87 4.13 8.54
C PHE A 129 -10.06 3.15 7.36
N GLY A 130 -8.97 2.76 6.68
CA GLY A 130 -8.96 1.69 5.67
C GLY A 130 -9.79 1.94 4.39
N GLN A 131 -10.49 3.07 4.28
CA GLN A 131 -11.29 3.47 3.11
C GLN A 131 -10.69 4.71 2.43
N PRO A 132 -10.85 4.87 1.11
CA PRO A 132 -10.46 6.10 0.42
C PRO A 132 -11.21 7.30 1.01
N SER A 133 -10.52 8.42 1.19
CA SER A 133 -11.11 9.65 1.74
C SER A 133 -12.13 10.25 0.77
N ALA A 134 -13.39 9.90 0.96
CA ALA A 134 -14.53 10.53 0.30
C ALA A 134 -14.97 11.78 1.07
N PRO A 135 -15.57 12.79 0.40
CA PRO A 135 -16.07 14.01 1.05
C PRO A 135 -16.96 13.75 2.26
N ASP A 136 -17.73 12.67 2.22
CA ASP A 136 -18.65 12.27 3.29
C ASP A 136 -17.93 11.85 4.59
N ASN A 137 -16.67 11.37 4.48
CA ASN A 137 -15.91 10.83 5.62
C ASN A 137 -14.83 11.81 6.13
N VAL A 138 -14.55 12.90 5.40
CA VAL A 138 -13.51 13.89 5.79
C VAL A 138 -13.80 14.49 7.16
N LEU A 139 -15.07 14.83 7.44
CA LEU A 139 -15.46 15.41 8.73
C LEU A 139 -15.22 14.46 9.90
N ASP A 140 -15.49 13.17 9.74
CA ASP A 140 -15.28 12.18 10.80
C ASP A 140 -13.79 11.87 10.99
N LEU A 141 -13.01 11.85 9.91
CA LEU A 141 -11.54 11.78 9.96
C LEU A 141 -10.93 12.99 10.68
N THR A 142 -11.44 14.21 10.42
CA THR A 142 -10.99 15.42 11.09
C THR A 142 -11.31 15.40 12.59
N LYS A 143 -12.48 14.85 13.00
CA LYS A 143 -12.80 14.67 14.43
C LYS A 143 -11.88 13.65 15.10
N LEU A 144 -11.58 12.54 14.44
CA LEU A 144 -10.65 11.53 14.94
C LEU A 144 -9.24 12.09 15.08
N LEU A 145 -8.78 12.86 14.08
CA LEU A 145 -7.51 13.57 14.15
C LEU A 145 -7.46 14.56 15.32
N ALA A 146 -8.50 15.38 15.49
CA ALA A 146 -8.58 16.34 16.59
C ALA A 146 -8.52 15.65 17.97
N ARG A 147 -9.21 14.51 18.12
CA ARG A 147 -9.15 13.70 19.33
C ARG A 147 -7.74 13.16 19.58
N ARG A 148 -7.09 12.62 18.55
CA ARG A 148 -5.76 12.01 18.67
C ARG A 148 -4.65 13.04 18.93
N ILE A 149 -4.74 14.23 18.33
CA ILE A 149 -3.83 15.35 18.64
C ILE A 149 -4.02 15.82 20.09
N ARG A 150 -5.25 15.87 20.60
CA ARG A 150 -5.52 16.21 22.00
C ARG A 150 -4.95 15.14 22.95
N GLU A 151 -5.16 13.86 22.67
CA GLU A 151 -4.61 12.74 23.46
C GLU A 151 -3.06 12.75 23.45
N ALA A 152 -2.42 13.00 22.30
CA ALA A 152 -0.97 13.11 22.18
C ALA A 152 -0.39 14.33 22.93
N LYS A 153 -1.15 15.43 22.98
CA LYS A 153 -0.79 16.64 23.75
C LYS A 153 -0.89 16.40 25.27
N ASP A 154 -1.87 15.62 25.71
CA ASP A 154 -2.02 15.24 27.12
C ASP A 154 -0.88 14.31 27.60
N ASP A 155 -0.43 13.35 26.77
CA ASP A 155 0.73 12.50 27.07
C ASP A 155 2.06 13.30 27.15
N SER A 156 2.18 14.31 26.29
CA SER A 156 3.33 15.24 26.32
C SER A 156 3.30 16.18 27.53
N HIS A 157 2.10 16.48 28.06
CA HIS A 157 1.95 17.27 29.28
C HIS A 157 2.17 16.45 30.57
N ALA A 158 1.91 15.14 30.54
CA ALA A 158 2.17 14.24 31.66
C ALA A 158 3.68 14.12 31.98
N THR A 159 4.54 14.19 30.96
CA THR A 159 6.01 14.14 31.14
C THR A 159 6.66 15.50 31.41
N ARG A 160 5.98 16.63 31.14
CA ARG A 160 6.51 17.97 31.45
C ARG A 160 6.04 18.54 32.79
N GLY A 161 4.96 18.01 33.37
CA GLY A 161 4.45 18.41 34.69
C GLY A 161 5.23 17.90 35.89
N ALA A 162 6.14 16.94 35.73
CA ALA A 162 6.87 16.31 36.84
C ALA A 162 8.21 16.98 37.22
N ARG A 163 8.60 18.10 36.59
CA ARG A 163 9.91 18.76 36.86
C ARG A 163 9.84 20.28 37.02
N THR A 164 8.85 20.78 37.77
CA THR A 164 8.91 22.14 38.32
C THR A 164 8.17 22.24 39.65
N ALA A 165 8.67 21.52 40.66
CA ALA A 165 8.33 21.74 42.06
C ALA A 165 9.47 21.29 42.99
N VAL A 166 10.67 21.88 42.82
CA VAL A 166 11.65 22.02 43.91
C VAL A 166 12.27 23.40 43.76
N GLY A 167 11.88 24.32 44.64
CA GLY A 167 12.37 25.69 44.60
C GLY A 167 11.61 26.67 45.50
N ARG A 168 11.34 26.31 46.76
CA ARG A 168 11.51 27.22 47.90
C ARG A 168 11.49 26.47 49.23
#